data_AF-A0A6V8NV96-F1
#
_entry.id   AF-A0A6V8NV96-F1
#
_cell.length_a   1.000
_cell.length_b   1.000
_cell.length_c   1.000
_cell.angle_alpha   90.00
_cell.angle_beta   90.00
_cell.angle_gamma   90.00
#
_symmetry.space_group_name_H-M   'P 1'
#
loop_
_entity.id
_entity.type
_entity.pdbx_description
1 polymer ?
#
loop_
_entity_poly.entity_id
_entity_poly.type
_entity_poly.pdbx_seq_one_letter_code
_entity_poly.pdbx_strand_id
1 'polypeptide(L)' 'RHLGEAVDKVRKSKNKALVKNGEDSLKGTKYLWLTNPKKWTEEQKGLFSRLERQGIKGRACIDAYGHIHMRNLQ' A
#
# COMPACT_ATOMS: atom_id res chain seq x y z
N ARG A 1 -8.70 -5.08 -15.84
CA ARG A 1 -8.57 -4.07 -14.75
C ARG A 1 -8.53 -4.78 -13.39
N HIS A 2 -7.52 -5.65 -13.18
CA HIS A 2 -7.50 -6.61 -12.04
C HIS A 2 -6.40 -6.34 -11.00
N LEU A 3 -5.40 -5.51 -11.36
CA LEU A 3 -4.27 -5.17 -10.49
C LEU A 3 -4.72 -4.44 -9.21
N GLY A 4 -5.51 -3.38 -9.36
CA GLY A 4 -5.98 -2.59 -8.22
C GLY A 4 -6.84 -3.41 -7.26
N GLU A 5 -7.62 -4.35 -7.78
CA GLU A 5 -8.45 -5.25 -6.97
C GLU A 5 -7.59 -6.23 -6.14
N ALA A 6 -6.55 -6.80 -6.75
CA ALA A 6 -5.62 -7.68 -6.04
C ALA A 6 -4.89 -6.92 -4.91
N VAL A 7 -4.41 -5.71 -5.19
CA VAL A 7 -3.73 -4.88 -4.20
C VAL A 7 -4.69 -4.45 -3.07
N ASP A 8 -5.93 -4.04 -3.38
CA ASP A 8 -6.91 -3.68 -2.34
C ASP A 8 -7.30 -4.89 -1.48
N LYS A 9 -7.36 -6.10 -2.04
CA LYS A 9 -7.60 -7.34 -1.27
C LYS A 9 -6.49 -7.58 -0.24
N VAL A 10 -5.22 -7.50 -0.65
CA VAL A 10 -4.07 -7.66 0.27
C VAL A 10 -4.09 -6.58 1.35
N ARG A 11 -4.33 -5.32 0.96
CA ARG A 11 -4.45 -4.19 1.89
C ARG A 11 -5.56 -4.40 2.92
N LYS A 12 -6.75 -4.84 2.49
CA LYS A 12 -7.89 -5.11 3.39
C LYS A 12 -7.56 -6.22 4.39
N SER A 13 -6.96 -7.32 3.92
CA SER A 13 -6.56 -8.44 4.77
C SER A 13 -5.57 -7.99 5.85
N LYS A 14 -4.51 -7.27 5.43
CA LYS A 14 -3.49 -6.75 6.36
C LYS A 14 -4.08 -5.73 7.34
N ASN A 15 -4.88 -4.79 6.85
CA ASN A 15 -5.52 -3.78 7.71
C ASN A 15 -6.44 -4.42 8.75
N LYS A 16 -7.16 -5.49 8.40
CA LYS A 16 -7.99 -6.24 9.36
C LYS A 16 -7.13 -6.88 10.46
N ALA A 17 -5.96 -7.42 10.12
CA ALA A 17 -5.04 -7.98 11.10
C ALA A 17 -4.42 -6.90 12.01
N LEU A 18 -4.05 -5.75 11.45
CA LEU A 18 -3.50 -4.63 12.22
C LEU A 18 -4.53 -4.04 13.18
N VAL A 19 -5.77 -3.81 12.73
CA VAL A 19 -6.83 -3.25 13.57
C VAL A 19 -7.15 -4.16 14.76
N LYS A 20 -7.07 -5.49 14.58
CA LYS A 20 -7.20 -6.45 15.70
C LYS A 20 -6.12 -6.26 16.78
N ASN A 21 -4.95 -5.77 16.40
CA ASN A 21 -3.84 -5.48 17.30
C ASN A 21 -3.84 -4.01 17.78
N GLY A 22 -4.93 -3.26 17.54
CA GLY A 22 -5.03 -1.84 17.91
C GLY A 22 -4.30 -0.89 16.97
N GLU A 23 -3.87 -1.36 15.80
CA GLU A 23 -3.07 -0.60 14.83
C GLU A 23 -3.90 -0.19 13.61
N ASP A 24 -3.92 1.09 13.29
CA ASP A 24 -4.69 1.66 12.18
C ASP A 24 -3.83 2.33 11.10
N SER A 25 -2.53 2.03 11.08
CA SER A 25 -1.55 2.61 10.13
C SER A 25 -1.91 2.49 8.63
N LEU A 26 -2.73 1.51 8.23
CA LEU A 26 -3.21 1.36 6.85
C LEU A 26 -4.58 2.02 6.57
N LYS A 27 -5.21 2.61 7.57
CA LYS A 27 -6.47 3.36 7.41
C LYS A 27 -6.23 4.59 6.55
N GLY A 28 -7.17 4.90 5.65
CA GLY A 28 -7.04 6.03 4.72
C GLY A 28 -6.05 5.82 3.56
N THR A 29 -5.25 4.74 3.56
CA THR A 29 -4.21 4.54 2.53
C THR A 29 -4.73 3.96 1.20
N LYS A 30 -6.03 3.65 1.06
CA LYS A 30 -6.59 2.96 -0.12
C LYS A 30 -6.14 3.58 -1.45
N TYR A 31 -6.26 4.89 -1.59
CA TYR A 31 -5.93 5.58 -2.83
C TYR A 31 -4.43 5.59 -3.12
N LEU A 32 -3.57 5.49 -2.10
CA LEU A 32 -2.12 5.33 -2.31
C LEU A 32 -1.85 4.09 -3.18
N TRP A 33 -2.48 2.97 -2.82
CA TRP A 33 -2.26 1.67 -3.46
C TRP A 33 -2.99 1.48 -4.79
N LEU A 34 -4.03 2.29 -5.06
CA LEU A 34 -4.80 2.24 -6.30
C LEU A 34 -4.35 3.29 -7.33
N THR A 35 -3.48 4.22 -6.92
CA THR A 35 -2.94 5.26 -7.79
C THR A 35 -1.61 4.78 -8.39
N ASN A 36 -1.42 5.05 -9.68
CA ASN A 36 -0.16 4.85 -10.38
C ASN A 36 0.94 5.68 -9.68
N PRO A 37 2.09 5.12 -9.29
CA PRO A 37 3.06 5.86 -8.47
C PRO A 37 3.69 7.05 -9.22
N LYS A 38 3.71 7.00 -10.57
CA LYS A 38 4.10 8.16 -11.40
C LYS A 38 3.17 9.37 -11.25
N LYS A 39 1.95 9.16 -10.74
CA LYS A 39 0.93 10.20 -10.52
C LYS A 39 0.75 10.54 -9.04
N TRP A 40 1.60 10.03 -8.16
CA TRP A 40 1.47 10.32 -6.73
C TRP A 40 1.74 11.79 -6.44
N THR A 41 0.91 12.37 -5.58
CA THR A 41 1.18 13.66 -4.94
C THR A 41 2.34 13.54 -3.96
N GLU A 42 2.94 14.67 -3.57
CA GLU A 42 4.00 14.70 -2.56
C GLU A 42 3.52 14.10 -1.23
N GLU A 43 2.27 14.33 -0.85
CA GLU A 43 1.66 13.73 0.33
C GLU A 43 1.58 12.21 0.24
N GLN A 44 1.21 11.67 -0.93
CA GLN A 44 1.16 10.23 -1.18
C GLN A 44 2.56 9.61 -1.12
N LYS A 45 3.57 10.26 -1.71
CA LYS A 45 4.97 9.83 -1.59
C LYS A 45 5.44 9.86 -0.14
N GLY A 46 5.15 10.92 0.60
CA GLY A 46 5.49 11.03 2.02
C GLY A 46 4.82 9.97 2.89
N LEU A 47 3.55 9.67 2.62
CA LEU A 47 2.81 8.59 3.28
C LEU A 47 3.42 7.23 2.95
N PHE A 48 3.78 6.97 1.70
CA PHE A 48 4.46 5.75 1.30
C PHE A 48 5.80 5.58 2.04
N SER A 49 6.65 6.61 2.04
CA SER A 49 7.93 6.59 2.77
C SER A 49 7.74 6.37 4.27
N ARG A 50 6.68 6.93 4.87
CA ARG A 50 6.33 6.69 6.28
C ARG A 50 5.96 5.23 6.52
N LEU A 51 5.15 4.64 5.66
CA LEU A 51 4.73 3.23 5.76
C LEU A 51 5.89 2.26 5.52
N GLU A 52 6.82 2.62 4.63
CA GLU A 52 8.04 1.86 4.36
C GLU A 52 8.97 1.85 5.57
N ARG A 53 9.19 3.01 6.21
CA ARG A 53 9.95 3.11 7.46
C ARG A 53 9.32 2.32 8.60
N GLN A 54 8.00 2.18 8.61
CA GLN A 54 7.30 1.35 9.59
C GLN A 54 7.44 -0.16 9.30
N GLY A 55 8.11 -0.54 8.22
CA GLY A 55 8.52 -1.89 7.90
C GLY A 55 7.34 -2.85 7.84
N ILE A 56 7.06 -3.53 8.96
CA ILE A 56 6.12 -4.65 9.08
C ILE A 56 4.66 -4.31 8.74
N LYS A 57 4.24 -3.06 8.98
CA LYS A 57 2.83 -2.64 8.87
C LYS A 57 2.42 -2.48 7.40
N GLY A 58 3.31 -1.87 6.61
CA GLY A 58 3.14 -1.67 5.17
C GLY A 58 3.71 -2.79 4.30
N ARG A 59 4.72 -3.54 4.77
CA ARG A 59 5.55 -4.46 3.96
C ARG A 59 4.77 -5.27 2.92
N ALA A 60 3.80 -6.09 3.34
CA ALA A 60 3.10 -6.96 2.38
C ALA A 60 2.24 -6.19 1.36
N CYS A 61 1.78 -4.98 1.69
CA CYS A 61 1.13 -4.10 0.72
C CYS A 61 2.15 -3.47 -0.23
N ILE A 62 3.32 -3.06 0.29
CA ILE A 62 4.46 -2.55 -0.49
C ILE A 62 4.98 -3.64 -1.44
N ASP A 63 5.10 -4.88 -0.99
CA ASP A 63 5.61 -6.00 -1.78
C ASP A 63 4.60 -6.39 -2.86
N ALA A 64 3.31 -6.49 -2.51
CA ALA A 64 2.25 -6.69 -3.49
C ALA A 64 2.23 -5.54 -4.51
N TYR A 65 2.37 -4.29 -4.06
CA TYR A 65 2.42 -3.12 -4.92
C TYR A 65 3.65 -3.13 -5.83
N GLY A 66 4.84 -3.44 -5.32
CA GLY A 66 6.09 -3.50 -6.07
C GLY A 66 6.11 -4.62 -7.11
N HIS A 67 5.68 -5.83 -6.73
CA HIS A 67 5.54 -6.97 -7.64
C HIS A 67 4.59 -6.66 -8.80
N ILE A 68 3.55 -5.87 -8.53
CA ILE A 68 2.45 -5.63 -9.46
C ILE A 68 2.66 -4.35 -10.31
N HIS A 69 3.24 -3.28 -9.74
CA HIS A 69 3.37 -1.96 -10.40
C HIS A 69 4.81 -1.62 -10.81
N MET A 70 5.84 -2.09 -10.08
CA MET A 70 7.23 -1.71 -10.37
C MET A 70 7.96 -2.66 -11.33
N ARG A 71 7.41 -3.85 -11.63
CA ARG A 71 7.91 -4.69 -12.74
C ARG A 71 7.64 -4.12 -14.14
N ASN A 72 6.81 -3.07 -14.27
CA ASN A 72 6.50 -2.39 -15.54
C ASN A 72 7.26 -1.06 -15.69
N LEU A 73 8.34 -0.87 -14.94
CA LEU A 73 9.18 0.34 -14.92
C LEU A 73 10.63 0.05 -15.39
N GLN A 74 10.88 -1.13 -15.96
CA GLN A 74 12.08 -1.42 -16.74
C GLN A 74 11.83 -1.16 -18.22
#